data_AF-A0A1L0DG97-F1
#
_entry.id   AF-A0A1L0DG97-F1
#
_cell.length_a   1.000
_cell.length_b   1.000
_cell.length_c   1.000
_cell.angle_alpha   90.00
_cell.angle_beta   90.00
_cell.angle_gamma   90.00
#
_symmetry.space_group_name_H-M   'P 1'
#
loop_
_entity.id
_entity.type
_entity.pdbx_description
1 polymer ?
#
loop_
_entity_poly.entity_id
_entity_poly.type
_entity_poly.pdbx_seq_one_letter_code
_entity_poly.pdbx_strand_id
1 'polypeptide(L)'
;MSETDVTRLKASIYLSVAKMVEEYSKELGTTASPSFVASLVELVYNQLQNLGEDLELFADHAGRAVINDSDMYMVTRKNEILTNALKEYAKDLGLRD
;
A
#
# COMPACT_ATOMS: atom_id res chain seq x y z
N MET A 1 -0.82 16.55 -10.99
CA MET A 1 0.52 15.95 -10.86
C MET A 1 1.18 15.99 -12.23
N SER A 2 2.42 16.44 -12.37
CA SER A 2 3.06 16.47 -13.70
C SER A 2 3.36 15.05 -14.17
N GLU A 3 3.49 14.84 -15.48
CA GLU A 3 3.89 13.55 -16.04
C GLU A 3 5.23 13.07 -15.48
N THR A 4 6.17 14.01 -15.27
CA THR A 4 7.47 13.73 -14.65
C THR A 4 7.35 13.23 -13.21
N ASP A 5 6.39 13.74 -12.44
CA ASP A 5 6.18 13.30 -11.05
C ASP A 5 5.63 11.88 -11.01
N VAL A 6 4.70 11.55 -11.91
CA VAL A 6 4.15 10.18 -12.04
C VAL A 6 5.26 9.20 -12.40
N THR A 7 6.11 9.54 -13.37
CA THR A 7 7.24 8.68 -13.77
C THR A 7 8.20 8.45 -12.61
N ARG A 8 8.54 9.48 -11.84
CA ARG A 8 9.42 9.36 -10.66
C ARG A 8 8.81 8.49 -9.56
N LEU A 9 7.51 8.63 -9.31
CA LEU A 9 6.80 7.80 -8.34
C LEU A 9 6.80 6.33 -8.77
N LYS A 10 6.46 6.05 -10.03
CA LYS A 10 6.49 4.68 -10.58
C LYS A 10 7.89 4.07 -10.56
N ALA A 11 8.94 4.84 -10.83
CA ALA A 11 10.32 4.36 -10.72
C ALA A 11 10.68 3.98 -9.27
N SER A 12 10.20 4.75 -8.28
CA SER A 12 10.41 4.45 -6.86
C SER A 12 9.65 3.19 -6.42
N ILE A 13 8.40 3.03 -6.89
CA ILE A 13 7.61 1.81 -6.66
C ILE A 13 8.31 0.61 -7.31
N TYR A 14 8.82 0.76 -8.53
CA TYR A 14 9.57 -0.30 -9.21
C TYR A 14 10.74 -0.80 -8.38
N LEU A 15 11.56 0.11 -7.83
CA LEU A 15 12.69 -0.28 -7.00
C LEU A 15 12.26 -1.08 -5.76
N SER A 16 11.20 -0.65 -5.08
CA SER A 16 10.68 -1.33 -3.88
C SER A 16 10.08 -2.70 -4.21
N VAL A 17 9.26 -2.78 -5.26
CA VAL A 17 8.62 -4.02 -5.72
C VAL A 17 9.67 -5.02 -6.19
N ALA A 18 10.63 -4.59 -7.00
CA ALA A 18 11.69 -5.47 -7.51
C ALA A 18 12.49 -6.11 -6.37
N LYS A 19 12.84 -5.35 -5.33
CA LYS A 19 13.54 -5.85 -4.14
C LYS A 19 12.72 -6.90 -3.40
N MET A 20 11.44 -6.62 -3.12
CA MET A 20 10.57 -7.59 -2.46
C MET A 20 10.42 -8.87 -3.29
N VAL A 21 10.18 -8.73 -4.60
CA VAL A 21 10.04 -9.88 -5.50
C VAL A 21 11.33 -10.72 -5.54
N GLU A 22 12.51 -10.10 -5.57
CA GLU A 22 13.79 -10.80 -5.52
C GLU A 22 13.95 -11.61 -4.23
N GLU A 23 13.64 -11.01 -3.08
CA GLU A 23 13.70 -11.66 -1.76
C GLU A 23 12.77 -12.88 -1.70
N TYR A 24 11.48 -12.71 -2.03
CA TYR A 24 10.51 -13.81 -2.03
C TYR A 24 10.83 -14.87 -3.10
N SER A 25 11.31 -14.47 -4.27
CA SER A 25 11.69 -15.43 -5.33
C SER A 25 12.83 -16.32 -4.87
N LYS A 26 13.81 -15.76 -4.15
CA LYS A 26 14.91 -16.50 -3.56
C LYS A 26 14.42 -17.49 -2.50
N GLU A 27 13.52 -17.08 -1.61
CA GLU A 27 12.93 -17.95 -0.58
C GLU A 27 12.14 -19.11 -1.19
N LEU A 28 11.40 -18.85 -2.27
CA LEU A 28 10.61 -19.85 -2.99
C LEU A 28 11.44 -20.73 -3.94
N GLY A 29 12.72 -20.41 -4.14
CA GLY A 29 13.59 -21.11 -5.10
C GLY A 29 13.14 -20.94 -6.55
N THR A 30 12.52 -19.81 -6.89
CA THR A 30 11.98 -19.50 -8.22
C THR A 30 12.55 -18.19 -8.77
N THR A 31 12.18 -17.83 -10.00
CA THR A 31 12.51 -16.54 -10.60
C THR A 31 11.24 -15.82 -11.06
N ALA A 32 11.25 -14.50 -10.93
CA ALA A 32 10.19 -13.66 -11.46
C ALA A 32 10.57 -13.14 -12.86
N SER A 33 9.63 -13.15 -13.79
CA SER A 33 9.86 -12.57 -15.11
C SER A 33 9.87 -11.03 -15.02
N PRO A 34 10.56 -10.32 -15.94
CA PRO A 34 10.50 -8.87 -16.01
C PRO A 34 9.08 -8.33 -16.19
N SER A 35 8.23 -9.05 -16.95
CA SER A 35 6.83 -8.70 -17.16
C SER A 35 6.01 -8.84 -15.88
N PHE A 36 6.25 -9.86 -15.06
CA PHE A 36 5.59 -10.01 -13.76
C PHE A 36 5.90 -8.82 -12.84
N VAL A 37 7.17 -8.43 -12.73
CA VAL A 37 7.59 -7.27 -11.93
C VAL A 37 6.93 -5.99 -12.45
N ALA A 38 6.95 -5.76 -13.76
CA ALA A 38 6.31 -4.58 -14.36
C ALA A 38 4.81 -4.53 -14.09
N SER A 39 4.10 -5.65 -14.26
CA SER A 39 2.67 -5.74 -13.96
C SER A 39 2.37 -5.51 -12.48
N LEU A 40 3.21 -6.03 -11.58
CA LEU A 40 3.04 -5.82 -10.14
C LEU A 40 3.25 -4.36 -9.74
N VAL A 41 4.18 -3.65 -10.38
CA VAL A 41 4.39 -2.20 -10.18
C VAL A 41 3.16 -1.40 -10.57
N GLU A 42 2.56 -1.70 -11.72
CA GLU A 42 1.32 -1.05 -12.15
C GLU A 42 0.15 -1.38 -11.20
N LEU A 43 0.05 -2.62 -10.74
CA LEU A 43 -0.96 -3.03 -9.77
C LEU A 43 -0.81 -2.26 -8.45
N VAL A 44 0.40 -2.17 -7.91
CA VAL A 44 0.69 -1.42 -6.67
C VAL A 44 0.41 0.06 -6.86
N TYR A 45 0.81 0.66 -7.99
CA TYR A 45 0.50 2.05 -8.29
C TYR A 45 -1.01 2.32 -8.30
N ASN A 46 -1.79 1.50 -8.99
CA ASN A 46 -3.26 1.63 -9.02
C ASN A 46 -3.87 1.43 -7.62
N GLN A 47 -3.34 0.50 -6.83
CA GLN A 47 -3.81 0.29 -5.46
C GLN A 47 -3.53 1.51 -4.57
N LEU A 48 -2.39 2.18 -4.74
CA LEU A 48 -2.07 3.42 -4.00
C LEU A 48 -3.04 4.56 -4.35
N GLN A 49 -3.48 4.65 -5.61
CA GLN A 49 -4.48 5.65 -6.01
C GLN A 49 -5.82 5.40 -5.31
N ASN A 50 -6.33 4.17 -5.39
CA ASN A 50 -7.59 3.79 -4.72
C ASN A 50 -7.50 3.97 -3.20
N LEU A 51 -6.38 3.55 -2.59
CA LEU A 51 -6.15 3.70 -1.16
C LEU A 51 -6.16 5.17 -0.74
N GLY A 52 -5.48 6.05 -1.49
CA GLY A 52 -5.44 7.48 -1.19
C GLY A 52 -6.82 8.13 -1.22
N GLU A 53 -7.62 7.82 -2.26
CA GLU A 53 -8.99 8.32 -2.40
C GLU A 53 -9.89 7.83 -1.26
N ASP A 54 -9.86 6.53 -0.95
CA ASP A 54 -10.66 5.97 0.13
C ASP A 54 -10.30 6.59 1.50
N LEU A 55 -9.00 6.80 1.78
CA LEU A 55 -8.56 7.40 3.04
C LEU A 55 -9.03 8.85 3.19
N GLU A 56 -8.93 9.64 2.13
CA GLU A 56 -9.42 11.02 2.11
C GLU A 56 -10.93 11.06 2.36
N LEU A 57 -11.70 10.19 1.67
CA LEU A 57 -13.15 10.10 1.83
C LEU A 57 -13.56 9.66 3.23
N PHE A 58 -12.85 8.72 3.87
CA PHE A 58 -13.17 8.30 5.23
C PHE A 58 -12.84 9.37 6.28
N ALA A 59 -11.74 10.10 6.12
CA ALA A 59 -11.42 11.22 6.98
C ALA A 59 -12.48 12.33 6.87
N ASP A 60 -12.87 12.70 5.64
CA ASP A 60 -13.89 13.71 5.36
C ASP A 60 -15.26 13.30 5.90
N HIS A 61 -15.65 12.02 5.72
CA HIS A 61 -16.90 11.49 6.28
C HIS A 61 -16.97 11.60 7.81
N ALA A 62 -15.82 11.54 8.49
CA ALA A 62 -15.70 11.75 9.93
C ALA A 62 -15.54 13.22 10.34
N GLY A 63 -15.64 14.17 9.40
CA GLY A 63 -15.46 15.61 9.63
C GLY A 63 -14.01 16.02 9.91
N ARG A 64 -13.03 15.22 9.47
CA ARG A 64 -11.59 15.46 9.70
C ARG A 64 -10.89 15.79 8.39
N ALA A 65 -9.95 16.73 8.44
CA ALA A 65 -9.03 17.03 7.33
C ALA A 65 -7.70 16.27 7.42
N VAL A 66 -7.50 15.46 8.47
CA VAL A 66 -6.28 14.71 8.73
C VAL A 66 -6.63 13.23 8.88
N ILE A 67 -6.00 12.41 8.05
CA ILE A 67 -6.13 10.95 8.05
C ILE A 67 -5.50 10.38 9.33
N ASN A 68 -6.16 9.38 9.92
CA ASN A 68 -5.64 8.59 11.03
C ASN A 68 -5.80 7.08 10.77
N ASP A 69 -5.44 6.26 11.75
CA ASP A 69 -5.49 4.80 11.68
C ASP A 69 -6.91 4.24 11.53
N SER A 70 -7.93 4.92 12.08
CA SER A 70 -9.33 4.53 11.92
C SER A 70 -9.78 4.51 10.45
N ASP A 71 -9.22 5.41 9.61
CA ASP A 71 -9.47 5.45 8.17
C ASP A 71 -8.87 4.22 7.46
N MET A 72 -7.67 3.81 7.86
CA MET A 72 -7.03 2.57 7.35
C MET A 72 -7.84 1.32 7.74
N TYR A 73 -8.41 1.28 8.93
CA TYR A 73 -9.29 0.17 9.34
C TYR A 73 -10.59 0.14 8.53
N MET A 74 -11.10 1.31 8.10
CA MET A 74 -12.26 1.39 7.23
C MET A 74 -11.99 0.88 5.81
N VAL A 75 -10.79 1.12 5.27
CA VAL A 75 -10.33 0.55 3.99
C VAL A 75 -10.29 -0.98 4.06
N THR A 76 -9.74 -1.52 5.15
CA THR A 76 -9.48 -2.96 5.29
C THR A 76 -10.64 -3.75 5.88
N ARG A 77 -11.77 -3.10 6.23
CA ARG A 77 -12.92 -3.68 6.94
C ARG A 77 -13.51 -4.96 6.35
N LYS A 78 -13.36 -5.21 5.05
CA LYS A 78 -13.85 -6.42 4.38
C LYS A 78 -12.93 -7.63 4.56
N ASN A 79 -11.74 -7.43 5.13
CA ASN A 79 -10.76 -8.45 5.44
C ASN A 79 -10.38 -8.31 6.92
N GLU A 80 -11.09 -9.04 7.78
CA GLU A 80 -10.91 -8.98 9.23
C GLU A 80 -9.49 -9.37 9.66
N ILE A 81 -8.89 -10.36 8.98
CA ILE A 81 -7.51 -10.81 9.26
C ILE A 81 -6.54 -9.65 9.01
N LEU A 82 -6.66 -8.97 7.87
CA LEU A 82 -5.81 -7.82 7.54
C LEU A 82 -6.05 -6.65 8.49
N THR A 83 -7.30 -6.36 8.83
CA THR A 83 -7.66 -5.28 9.77
C THR A 83 -7.01 -5.52 11.14
N ASN A 84 -7.09 -6.76 11.65
CA ASN A 84 -6.52 -7.12 12.93
C ASN A 84 -4.98 -7.08 12.90
N ALA A 85 -4.35 -7.58 11.84
CA ALA A 85 -2.90 -7.50 11.68
C ALA A 85 -2.40 -6.04 11.67
N LEU A 86 -3.13 -5.13 11.02
CA LEU A 86 -2.78 -3.70 11.03
C LEU A 86 -2.97 -3.05 12.40
N LYS A 87 -4.02 -3.44 13.15
CA LYS A 87 -4.22 -2.97 14.53
C LYS A 87 -3.12 -3.45 15.46
N GLU A 88 -2.69 -4.71 15.34
CA GLU A 88 -1.55 -5.24 16.09
C GLU A 88 -0.28 -4.47 15.76
N TYR A 89 0.00 -4.25 14.47
CA TYR A 89 1.14 -3.46 14.03
C TYR A 89 1.12 -2.01 14.55
N ALA A 90 -0.05 -1.36 14.57
CA ALA A 90 -0.20 -0.02 15.13
C ALA A 90 0.13 0.04 16.63
N LYS A 91 -0.28 -0.98 17.40
CA LYS A 91 0.07 -1.12 18.82
C LYS A 91 1.57 -1.28 19.03
N ASP A 92 2.23 -2.06 18.19
CA ASP A 92 3.69 -2.27 18.25
C ASP A 92 4.47 -0.98 17.96
N LEU A 93 3.91 -0.10 17.12
CA LEU A 93 4.45 1.25 16.88
C LEU A 93 4.21 2.24 18.03
N GLY A 94 3.45 1.85 19.07
CA GLY A 94 3.08 2.71 20.19
C GLY A 94 2.01 3.76 19.84
N LEU A 95 1.30 3.58 18.72
CA LEU A 95 0.14 4.40 18.39
C LEU A 95 -1.02 3.94 19.30
N ARG A 96 -1.59 4.87 20.07
CA ARG A 96 -2.73 4.60 20.96
C ARG A 96 -4.04 4.87 20.22
N ASP A 97 -5.07 4.08 20.56
CA ASP A 97 -6.46 4.24 20.14
C ASP A 97 -7.01 5.66 20.39
#